data_AF-A0A838MPW5-F1
#
_entry.id   AF-A0A838MPW5-F1
#
_cell.length_a   1.000
_cell.length_b   1.000
_cell.length_c   1.000
_cell.angle_alpha   90.00
_cell.angle_beta   90.00
_cell.angle_gamma   90.00
#
_symmetry.space_group_name_H-M   'P 1'
#
loop_
_entity.id
_entity.type
_entity.pdbx_description
1 polymer ?
#
loop_
_entity_poly.entity_id
_entity_poly.type
_entity_poly.pdbx_seq_one_letter_code
_entity_poly.pdbx_strand_id
1 'polypeptide(L)'
;RGKIGLAVIDYLQIMDLSALLRMGVNLTTALGMVTSRLKRLAKSMGCTILLLSQLSRKCEERDNKRPQLGDLRDSGAIEQDASSVLFCYRDSYYLEREGPRRNQSREEHELAIAASHRIMEVICGKSRDGPIGTTRQIYLAEFDVIENMGMGR
;
A
#
# COMPACT_ATOMS: atom_id res chain seq x y z
N ARG A 1 -4.75 24.41 -23.31
CA ARG A 1 -5.16 23.59 -22.13
C ARG A 1 -4.34 22.31 -22.15
N GLY A 2 -3.69 21.95 -21.04
CA GLY A 2 -2.84 20.74 -20.96
C GLY A 2 -3.66 19.45 -20.76
N LYS A 3 -3.06 18.30 -21.08
CA LYS A 3 -3.64 16.98 -20.76
C LYS A 3 -3.35 16.65 -19.29
N ILE A 4 -4.31 16.00 -18.61
CA ILE A 4 -4.11 15.50 -17.25
C ILE A 4 -3.09 14.35 -17.30
N GLY A 5 -2.00 14.45 -16.54
CA GLY A 5 -0.97 13.40 -16.46
C GLY A 5 -1.20 12.38 -15.34
N LEU A 6 -1.81 12.81 -14.23
CA LEU A 6 -2.06 11.99 -13.04
C LEU A 6 -3.38 12.38 -12.38
N ALA A 7 -4.15 11.38 -11.96
CA ALA A 7 -5.26 11.53 -11.03
C ALA A 7 -5.00 10.67 -9.79
N VAL A 8 -5.16 11.26 -8.61
CA VAL A 8 -5.00 10.56 -7.32
C VAL A 8 -6.38 10.39 -6.69
N ILE A 9 -6.67 9.19 -6.21
CA ILE A 9 -7.93 8.88 -5.53
C ILE A 9 -7.62 8.30 -4.15
N ASP A 10 -8.06 9.00 -3.12
CA ASP A 10 -7.93 8.64 -1.71
C ASP A 10 -9.31 8.49 -1.08
N TYR A 11 -9.80 7.30 -0.75
CA TYR A 11 -9.27 5.95 -1.02
C TYR A 11 -10.39 5.05 -1.53
N LEU A 12 -10.07 3.90 -2.16
CA LEU A 12 -11.01 3.02 -2.86
C LEU A 12 -12.29 2.69 -2.07
N GLN A 13 -12.16 2.49 -0.76
CA GLN A 13 -13.24 2.05 0.11
C GLN A 13 -14.30 3.14 0.37
N ILE A 14 -14.03 4.41 0.05
CA ILE A 14 -15.03 5.50 0.14
C ILE A 14 -15.95 5.57 -1.08
N MET A 15 -15.66 4.81 -2.14
CA MET A 15 -16.47 4.81 -3.35
C MET A 15 -17.86 4.25 -3.07
N ASP A 16 -18.89 4.93 -3.56
CA ASP A 16 -20.27 4.50 -3.38
C ASP A 16 -20.55 3.22 -4.19
N LEU A 17 -20.61 2.10 -3.49
CA LEU A 17 -20.99 0.79 -4.03
C LEU A 17 -22.44 0.43 -3.69
N SER A 18 -23.20 1.30 -3.05
CA SER A 18 -24.53 1.00 -2.49
C SER A 18 -25.52 0.50 -3.53
N ALA A 19 -25.45 1.01 -4.76
CA ALA A 19 -26.29 0.54 -5.86
C ALA A 19 -25.97 -0.90 -6.25
N LEU A 20 -24.68 -1.25 -6.37
CA LEU A 20 -24.23 -2.61 -6.71
C LEU A 20 -24.58 -3.59 -5.59
N LEU A 21 -24.34 -3.21 -4.33
CA LEU A 21 -24.65 -4.05 -3.18
C LEU A 21 -26.15 -4.30 -3.04
N ARG A 22 -27.00 -3.29 -3.31
CA ARG A 22 -28.47 -3.44 -3.33
C ARG A 22 -28.97 -4.39 -4.42
N MET A 23 -28.21 -4.54 -5.51
CA MET A 23 -28.49 -5.50 -6.58
C MET A 23 -27.99 -6.92 -6.27
N GLY A 24 -27.49 -7.17 -5.05
CA GLY A 24 -26.96 -8.47 -4.64
C GLY A 24 -25.55 -8.77 -5.16
N VAL A 25 -24.87 -7.78 -5.74
CA VAL A 25 -23.47 -7.94 -6.17
C VAL A 25 -22.61 -7.97 -4.90
N ASN A 26 -21.80 -9.01 -4.73
CA ASN A 26 -20.87 -9.08 -3.61
C ASN A 26 -19.79 -7.98 -3.72
N LEU A 27 -19.17 -7.63 -2.59
CA LEU A 27 -18.21 -6.53 -2.50
C LEU A 27 -17.00 -6.74 -3.42
N THR A 28 -16.46 -7.97 -3.51
CA THR A 28 -15.34 -8.34 -4.37
C THR A 28 -15.62 -7.99 -5.83
N THR A 29 -16.77 -8.41 -6.35
CA THR A 29 -17.19 -8.15 -7.73
C THR A 29 -17.43 -6.65 -7.93
N ALA A 30 -18.06 -5.97 -6.97
CA ALA A 30 -18.31 -4.54 -7.06
C ALA A 30 -16.99 -3.74 -7.14
N LEU A 31 -16.00 -4.07 -6.30
CA LEU A 31 -14.67 -3.46 -6.33
C LEU A 31 -13.95 -3.74 -7.66
N GLY A 32 -14.02 -4.97 -8.16
CA GLY A 32 -13.46 -5.32 -9.47
C GLY A 32 -14.08 -4.55 -10.64
N MET A 33 -15.40 -4.33 -10.61
CA MET A 33 -16.07 -3.48 -11.60
C MET A 33 -15.53 -2.05 -11.57
N VAL A 34 -15.27 -1.51 -10.39
CA VAL A 34 -14.75 -0.16 -10.23
C VAL A 34 -13.30 -0.05 -10.69
N THR A 35 -12.39 -0.92 -10.27
CA THR A 35 -10.99 -0.91 -10.72
C THR A 35 -10.88 -1.08 -12.23
N SER A 36 -11.70 -1.95 -12.82
CA SER A 36 -11.73 -2.17 -14.27
C SER A 36 -12.22 -0.93 -15.03
N ARG A 37 -13.23 -0.23 -14.48
CA ARG A 37 -13.70 1.06 -15.03
C ARG A 37 -12.64 2.15 -14.92
N LEU A 38 -11.95 2.26 -13.79
CA LEU A 38 -10.84 3.19 -13.61
C LEU A 38 -9.69 2.90 -14.58
N LYS A 39 -9.32 1.63 -14.79
CA LYS A 39 -8.28 1.27 -15.76
C LYS A 39 -8.66 1.65 -17.19
N ARG A 40 -9.93 1.48 -17.57
CA ARG A 40 -10.44 1.96 -18.88
C ARG A 40 -10.42 3.48 -18.98
N LEU A 41 -10.80 4.19 -17.92
CA LEU A 41 -10.77 5.65 -17.87
C LEU A 41 -9.34 6.21 -18.00
N ALA A 42 -8.39 5.63 -17.26
CA ALA A 42 -6.97 5.99 -17.36
C ALA A 42 -6.46 5.86 -18.81
N LYS A 43 -6.82 4.75 -19.49
CA LYS A 43 -6.48 4.52 -20.89
C LYS A 43 -7.13 5.53 -21.85
N SER A 44 -8.42 5.82 -21.69
CA SER A 44 -9.13 6.75 -22.58
C SER A 44 -8.67 8.19 -22.42
N MET A 45 -8.32 8.59 -21.18
CA MET A 45 -7.77 9.91 -20.88
C MET A 45 -6.27 10.04 -21.18
N GLY A 46 -5.57 8.91 -21.35
CA GLY A 46 -4.12 8.89 -21.51
C GLY A 46 -3.38 9.39 -20.25
N CYS A 47 -3.91 9.09 -19.06
CA CYS A 47 -3.34 9.52 -17.77
C CYS A 47 -3.08 8.33 -16.84
N THR A 48 -2.25 8.53 -15.82
CA THR A 48 -2.08 7.57 -14.73
C THR A 48 -3.13 7.82 -13.65
N ILE A 49 -3.70 6.74 -13.09
CA ILE A 49 -4.51 6.81 -11.87
C ILE A 49 -3.73 6.15 -10.74
N LEU A 50 -3.44 6.92 -9.69
CA LEU A 50 -2.92 6.42 -8.42
C LEU A 50 -4.10 6.26 -7.46
N LEU A 51 -4.34 5.03 -7.02
CA LEU A 51 -5.46 4.70 -6.15
C LEU A 51 -4.92 4.21 -4.80
N LEU A 52 -5.33 4.86 -3.72
CA LEU A 52 -5.02 4.43 -2.37
C LEU A 52 -6.04 3.36 -1.95
N SER A 53 -5.56 2.33 -1.26
CA SER A 53 -6.41 1.28 -0.70
C SER A 53 -5.98 0.97 0.72
N GLN A 54 -6.94 0.97 1.63
CA GLN A 54 -6.71 0.55 3.01
C GLN A 54 -6.59 -0.97 3.09
N LEU A 55 -5.55 -1.46 3.76
CA LEU A 55 -5.32 -2.89 3.94
C LEU A 55 -6.34 -3.51 4.93
N SER A 56 -6.53 -4.81 4.80
CA SER A 56 -7.24 -5.62 5.80
C SER A 56 -6.50 -5.62 7.12
N ARG A 57 -7.23 -5.52 8.25
CA ARG A 57 -6.63 -5.65 9.59
C ARG A 57 -6.02 -7.03 9.86
N LYS A 58 -6.31 -8.03 9.03
CA LYS A 58 -5.67 -9.36 9.11
C LYS A 58 -4.14 -9.30 8.99
N CYS A 59 -3.58 -8.27 8.36
CA CYS A 59 -2.12 -8.09 8.34
C CYS A 59 -1.55 -7.93 9.75
N GLU A 60 -2.32 -7.37 10.68
CA GLU A 60 -1.95 -7.14 12.07
C GLU A 60 -1.89 -8.40 12.93
N GLU A 61 -2.47 -9.51 12.46
CA GLU A 61 -2.51 -10.79 13.16
C GLU A 61 -1.28 -11.67 12.85
N ARG A 62 -0.50 -11.32 11.82
CA ARG A 62 0.67 -12.09 11.38
C ARG A 62 1.92 -11.70 12.16
N ASP A 63 2.81 -12.65 12.44
CA ASP A 63 4.13 -12.34 13.04
C ASP A 63 4.93 -11.37 12.16
N ASN A 64 4.89 -11.60 10.84
CA ASN A 64 5.46 -10.67 9.86
C ASN A 64 4.35 -9.72 9.37
N LYS A 65 4.40 -8.49 9.87
CA LYS A 65 3.43 -7.41 9.57
C LYS A 65 3.61 -6.78 8.19
N ARG A 66 4.56 -7.25 7.38
CA ARG A 66 4.79 -6.74 6.03
C ARG A 66 3.58 -7.00 5.14
N PRO A 67 3.04 -5.94 4.49
CA PRO A 67 1.92 -6.10 3.58
C PRO A 67 2.23 -7.03 2.41
N GLN A 68 1.22 -7.78 1.99
CA GLN A 68 1.23 -8.66 0.83
C GLN A 68 -0.05 -8.45 0.02
N LEU A 69 -0.09 -8.98 -1.21
CA LEU A 69 -1.25 -8.83 -2.11
C LEU A 69 -2.56 -9.31 -1.48
N GLY A 70 -2.52 -10.38 -0.68
CA GLY A 70 -3.69 -10.90 0.04
C GLY A 70 -4.25 -9.95 1.12
N ASP A 71 -3.53 -8.90 1.51
CA ASP A 71 -4.04 -7.89 2.45
C ASP A 71 -4.89 -6.83 1.76
N LEU A 72 -4.82 -6.69 0.44
CA LEU A 72 -5.81 -5.92 -0.31
C LEU A 72 -7.15 -6.64 -0.14
N ARG A 73 -8.17 -5.96 0.39
CA ARG A 73 -9.49 -6.57 0.55
C ARG A 73 -9.95 -7.10 -0.80
N ASP A 74 -10.34 -8.38 -0.81
CA ASP A 74 -10.89 -9.00 -2.00
C ASP A 74 -9.96 -8.88 -3.23
N SER A 75 -8.64 -9.07 -2.98
CA SER A 75 -7.50 -8.71 -3.83
C SER A 75 -7.53 -9.17 -5.28
N GLY A 76 -8.27 -10.24 -5.62
CA GLY A 76 -8.18 -10.88 -6.93
C GLY A 76 -8.42 -9.92 -8.10
N ALA A 77 -9.46 -9.10 -8.03
CA ALA A 77 -9.78 -8.18 -9.14
C ALA A 77 -8.84 -6.96 -9.18
N ILE A 78 -8.51 -6.40 -8.01
CA ILE A 78 -7.59 -5.26 -7.89
C ILE A 78 -6.21 -5.65 -8.41
N GLU A 79 -5.72 -6.82 -7.99
CA GLU A 79 -4.45 -7.37 -8.41
C GLU A 79 -4.42 -7.56 -9.92
N GLN A 80 -5.45 -8.12 -10.55
CA GLN A 80 -5.48 -8.32 -12.00
C GLN A 80 -5.48 -6.99 -12.78
N ASP A 81 -6.27 -6.00 -12.35
CA ASP A 81 -6.45 -4.73 -13.06
C ASP A 81 -5.27 -3.75 -12.89
N ALA A 82 -4.65 -3.73 -11.71
CA ALA A 82 -3.57 -2.80 -11.38
C ALA A 82 -2.39 -3.00 -12.34
N SER A 83 -1.65 -1.95 -12.67
CA SER A 83 -0.38 -2.12 -13.41
C SER A 83 0.79 -2.34 -12.45
N SER A 84 0.76 -1.66 -11.31
CA SER A 84 1.68 -1.88 -10.19
C SER A 84 0.91 -1.79 -8.88
N VAL A 85 1.39 -2.50 -7.86
CA VAL A 85 0.91 -2.39 -6.48
C VAL A 85 2.10 -2.07 -5.58
N LEU A 86 2.00 -0.98 -4.85
CA LEU A 86 3.00 -0.52 -3.90
C LEU A 86 2.41 -0.55 -2.49
N PHE A 87 3.18 -1.04 -1.54
CA PHE A 87 2.86 -1.00 -0.11
C PHE A 87 3.88 -0.14 0.62
N CYS A 88 3.42 0.58 1.63
CA CYS A 88 4.28 1.30 2.56
C CYS A 88 4.35 0.51 3.87
N TYR A 89 5.55 0.32 4.41
CA TYR A 89 5.78 -0.39 5.67
C TYR A 89 6.81 0.32 6.52
N ARG A 90 6.54 0.45 7.83
CA ARG A 90 7.45 1.03 8.81
C ARG A 90 7.66 0.04 9.93
N ASP A 91 8.86 -0.52 10.02
CA ASP A 91 9.18 -1.52 11.05
C ASP A 91 9.13 -0.91 12.46
N SER A 92 9.63 0.34 12.61
CA SER A 92 9.62 1.05 13.89
C SER A 92 8.21 1.22 14.47
N TYR A 93 7.20 1.44 13.62
CA TYR A 93 5.81 1.56 14.06
C TYR A 93 5.31 0.31 14.79
N TYR A 94 5.73 -0.87 14.33
CA TYR A 94 5.38 -2.14 14.94
C TYR A 94 6.24 -2.40 16.18
N LEU A 95 7.56 -2.21 16.06
CA LEU A 95 8.50 -2.42 17.16
C LEU A 95 8.23 -1.49 18.35
N GLU A 96 7.75 -0.26 18.16
CA GLU A 96 7.42 0.65 19.26
C GLU A 96 6.15 0.22 20.03
N ARG A 97 5.26 -0.52 19.37
CA ARG A 97 3.99 -1.01 19.95
C ARG A 97 4.12 -2.40 20.56
N GLU A 98 5.05 -3.18 20.00
CA GLU A 98 5.39 -4.52 20.46
C GLU A 98 6.51 -4.41 21.50
N GLY A 99 6.50 -5.24 22.53
CA GLY A 99 7.63 -5.30 23.47
C GLY A 99 8.83 -6.04 22.87
N PRO A 100 9.96 -6.12 23.61
CA PRO A 100 11.05 -7.02 23.25
C PRO A 100 10.55 -8.45 23.07
N ARG A 101 11.03 -9.12 22.01
CA ARG A 101 10.68 -10.53 21.74
C ARG A 101 11.24 -11.43 22.84
N ARG A 102 10.67 -12.63 23.00
CA ARG A 102 11.03 -13.58 24.07
C ARG A 102 12.54 -13.89 24.18
N ASN A 103 13.28 -13.83 23.08
CA ASN A 103 14.72 -14.08 23.01
C ASN A 103 15.53 -12.82 22.69
N GLN A 104 15.00 -11.64 22.99
CA GLN A 104 15.63 -10.34 22.74
C GLN A 104 15.68 -9.55 24.04
N SER A 105 16.86 -9.03 24.38
CA SER A 105 17.01 -8.10 25.50
C SER A 105 16.34 -6.77 25.20
N ARG A 106 16.07 -5.99 26.24
CA ARG A 106 15.50 -4.64 26.09
C ARG A 106 16.42 -3.71 25.30
N GLU A 107 17.73 -3.82 25.51
CA GLU A 107 18.74 -3.02 24.79
C GLU A 107 18.76 -3.34 23.29
N GLU A 108 18.75 -4.63 22.93
CA GLU A 108 18.66 -5.05 21.52
C GLU A 108 17.36 -4.58 20.84
N HIS A 109 16.27 -4.51 21.59
CA HIS A 109 14.99 -4.00 21.10
C HIS A 109 15.01 -2.48 20.87
N GLU A 110 15.55 -1.72 21.83
CA GLU A 110 15.73 -0.26 21.70
C GLU A 110 16.67 0.09 20.53
N LEU A 111 17.75 -0.68 20.34
CA LEU A 111 18.63 -0.55 19.18
C LEU A 111 17.91 -0.83 17.84
N ALA A 112 17.03 -1.83 17.79
CA ALA A 112 16.25 -2.15 16.60
C ALA A 112 15.24 -1.05 16.24
N ILE A 113 14.59 -0.44 17.24
CA ILE A 113 13.72 0.73 17.04
C ILE A 113 14.55 1.88 16.49
N ALA A 114 15.68 2.22 17.13
CA ALA A 114 16.53 3.31 16.70
C ALA A 114 17.05 3.12 15.26
N ALA A 115 17.44 1.89 14.89
CA ALA A 115 17.92 1.56 13.55
C ALA A 115 16.84 1.69 12.46
N SER A 116 15.55 1.56 12.83
CA SER A 116 14.42 1.59 11.88
C SER A 116 13.56 2.86 11.96
N HIS A 117 13.77 3.73 12.95
CA HIS A 117 12.91 4.88 13.28
C HIS A 117 12.57 5.79 12.09
N ARG A 118 13.53 6.00 11.17
CA ARG A 118 13.36 6.84 9.97
C ARG A 118 13.24 6.06 8.68
N ILE A 119 13.12 4.74 8.74
CA ILE A 119 13.09 3.90 7.55
C ILE A 119 11.64 3.57 7.22
N MET A 120 11.20 3.97 6.03
CA MET A 120 10.01 3.42 5.41
C MET A 120 10.42 2.53 4.24
N GLU A 121 9.87 1.34 4.20
CA GLU A 121 10.00 0.46 3.05
C GLU A 121 8.83 0.68 2.09
N VAL A 122 9.17 0.92 0.82
CA VAL A 122 8.22 0.90 -0.29
C VAL A 122 8.40 -0.44 -1.00
N ILE A 123 7.40 -1.30 -0.84
CA ILE A 123 7.39 -2.67 -1.34
C ILE A 123 6.56 -2.71 -2.62
N CYS A 124 7.20 -2.97 -3.75
CA CYS A 124 6.52 -3.30 -5.00
C CYS A 124 6.09 -4.77 -4.96
N GLY A 125 4.84 -5.01 -4.58
CA GLY A 125 4.27 -6.38 -4.52
C GLY A 125 3.81 -6.90 -5.88
N LYS A 126 3.55 -6.00 -6.83
CA LYS A 126 3.19 -6.34 -8.21
C LYS A 126 3.74 -5.29 -9.17
N SER A 127 4.28 -5.73 -10.31
CA SER A 127 4.53 -4.90 -11.48
C SER A 127 4.20 -5.69 -12.75
N ARG A 128 3.53 -5.07 -13.72
CA ARG A 128 3.18 -5.69 -15.01
C ARG A 128 4.38 -5.77 -15.96
N ASP A 129 5.21 -4.73 -15.97
CA ASP A 129 6.25 -4.50 -16.98
C ASP A 129 7.63 -4.28 -16.35
N GLY A 130 7.85 -4.74 -15.12
CA GLY A 130 9.11 -4.52 -14.40
C GLY A 130 9.31 -5.44 -13.21
N PRO A 131 10.46 -5.36 -12.52
CA PRO A 131 10.74 -6.17 -11.36
C PRO A 131 9.87 -5.76 -10.17
N ILE A 132 9.61 -6.74 -9.30
CA ILE A 132 9.12 -6.53 -7.94
C ILE A 132 10.31 -6.40 -6.99
N GLY A 133 10.08 -5.84 -5.80
CA GLY A 133 11.14 -5.68 -4.80
C GLY A 133 10.83 -4.57 -3.81
N THR A 134 11.78 -4.33 -2.92
CA THR A 134 11.63 -3.33 -1.86
C THR A 134 12.73 -2.30 -1.94
N THR A 135 12.35 -1.03 -1.87
CA THR A 135 13.28 0.08 -1.67
C THR A 135 13.05 0.72 -0.30
N ARG A 136 14.11 1.27 0.28
CA ARG A 136 14.02 2.06 1.51
C ARG A 136 13.93 3.53 1.17
N GLN A 137 13.14 4.25 1.94
CA GLN A 137 12.94 5.69 1.91
C GLN A 137 13.10 6.24 3.31
N ILE A 138 13.38 7.55 3.40
CA ILE A 138 13.43 8.24 4.69
C ILE A 138 12.00 8.68 5.02
N TYR A 139 11.55 8.42 6.24
CA TYR A 139 10.28 8.90 6.75
C TYR A 139 10.50 9.77 7.98
N LEU A 140 10.05 11.02 7.89
CA LEU A 140 10.10 12.01 8.95
C LEU A 140 8.71 12.09 9.60
N ALA A 141 8.51 11.30 10.67
CA ALA A 141 7.23 11.15 11.34
C ALA A 141 6.68 12.46 11.91
N GLU A 142 7.57 13.36 12.32
CA GLU A 142 7.25 14.68 12.83
C GLU A 142 6.59 15.61 11.79
N PHE A 143 6.77 15.31 10.50
CA PHE A 143 6.23 16.12 9.39
C PHE A 143 5.28 15.34 8.47
N ASP A 144 5.14 14.03 8.69
CA ASP A 144 4.49 13.09 7.77
C ASP A 144 5.04 13.18 6.33
N VAL A 145 6.37 13.30 6.21
CA VAL A 145 7.08 13.47 4.95
C VAL A 145 7.89 12.22 4.63
N ILE A 146 7.83 11.81 3.36
CA ILE A 146 8.70 10.78 2.78
C ILE A 146 9.73 11.48 1.91
N GLU A 147 11.01 11.28 2.22
CA GLU A 147 12.13 11.75 1.42
C GLU A 147 12.78 10.60 0.68
N ASN A 148 13.30 10.89 -0.52
CA ASN A 148 14.07 9.90 -1.25
C ASN A 148 15.35 9.60 -0.47
N MET A 149 15.54 8.34 -0.10
CA MET A 149 16.82 7.89 0.45
C MET A 149 17.80 7.89 -0.72
N GLY A 150 18.46 9.05 -0.93
CA GLY A 150 19.29 9.29 -2.10
C GLY A 150 20.18 8.09 -2.38
N MET A 151 20.05 7.51 -3.57
CA MET A 151 21.09 6.63 -4.08
C MET A 151 22.34 7.49 -4.11
N GLY A 152 23.37 7.13 -3.34
CA GLY A 152 24.69 7.68 -3.57
C GLY A 152 25.03 7.41 -5.03
N ARG A 153 24.95 8.47 -5.84
CA ARG A 153 25.25 8.59 -7.28
C ARG A 153 25.19 7.31 -8.12
#